data_AF-A0A5V0NLX8-F1
#
_entry.id   AF-A0A5V0NLX8-F1
#
_cell.length_a   1.000
_cell.length_b   1.000
_cell.length_c   1.000
_cell.angle_alpha   90.00
_cell.angle_beta   90.00
_cell.angle_gamma   90.00
#
_symmetry.space_group_name_H-M   'P 1'
#
loop_
_entity.id
_entity.type
_entity.pdbx_description
1 polymer ?
#
loop_
_entity_poly.entity_id
_entity_poly.type
_entity_poly.pdbx_seq_one_letter_code
_entity_poly.pdbx_strand_id
1 'polypeptide(L)'
;MALVKCKECGKPISTEAKQCPHCGCPTGKRDTYPTWAWVVAIFFSVAIASWRMWPSSSEAKKANTDTTAETSAAHQQPQPAIQNKNEQPKSAKETECKKNDFDCLSSKYSSEAIQQCKQLIIEAAGSNPYEFHGGWFGEIFDTYSYRKNDPVIRYIGDKVTFTNDFGVKIKMKYECAFDTQKKKIVDFNIYRPAA
;
A
#
# COMPACT_ATOMS: atom_id res chain seq x y z
N MET A 1 9.68 -50.74 13.82
CA MET A 1 8.26 -50.35 13.82
C MET A 1 8.15 -49.02 14.56
N ALA A 2 7.68 -47.96 13.91
CA ALA A 2 7.50 -46.67 14.57
C ALA A 2 6.15 -46.67 15.30
N LEU A 3 6.16 -46.41 16.61
CA LEU A 3 4.94 -46.24 17.40
C LEU A 3 4.64 -44.75 17.50
N VAL A 4 3.42 -44.35 17.16
CA VAL A 4 2.91 -42.99 17.34
C VAL A 4 1.85 -43.01 18.42
N LYS A 5 1.73 -41.92 19.18
CA LYS A 5 0.67 -41.80 20.19
C LYS A 5 -0.66 -41.55 19.49
N CYS A 6 -1.70 -42.27 19.89
CA CYS A 6 -3.05 -41.97 19.46
C CYS A 6 -3.43 -40.54 19.92
N LYS A 7 -3.95 -39.72 19.00
CA LYS A 7 -4.33 -38.33 19.29
C LYS A 7 -5.45 -38.21 20.33
N GLU A 8 -6.28 -39.24 20.44
CA GLU A 8 -7.46 -39.26 21.31
C GLU A 8 -7.15 -39.88 22.68
N CYS A 9 -6.59 -41.09 22.71
CA CYS A 9 -6.35 -41.81 23.97
C CYS A 9 -4.90 -41.76 24.48
N GLY A 10 -3.97 -41.17 23.73
CA GLY A 10 -2.56 -41.02 24.13
C GLY A 10 -1.72 -42.31 24.15
N LYS A 11 -2.33 -43.48 23.97
CA LYS A 11 -1.67 -44.78 24.00
C LYS A 11 -0.83 -45.00 22.73
N PRO A 12 0.32 -45.70 22.82
CA PRO A 12 1.17 -45.95 21.67
C PRO A 12 0.48 -46.94 20.71
N ILE A 13 0.44 -46.59 19.43
CA ILE A 13 -0.16 -47.38 18.36
C ILE A 13 0.78 -47.44 17.15
N SER A 14 0.64 -48.50 16.35
CA SER A 14 1.40 -48.63 15.09
C SER A 14 0.98 -47.57 14.07
N THR A 15 1.94 -46.97 13.36
CA THR A 15 1.71 -46.00 12.26
C THR A 15 0.95 -46.56 11.06
N GLU A 16 0.74 -47.87 11.02
CA GLU A 16 0.02 -48.58 9.95
C GLU A 16 -1.39 -48.99 10.35
N ALA A 17 -1.75 -48.88 11.64
CA ALA A 17 -3.11 -49.15 12.08
C ALA A 17 -4.06 -48.11 11.46
N LYS A 18 -5.17 -48.56 10.86
CA LYS A 18 -6.24 -47.70 10.33
C LYS A 18 -7.17 -47.17 11.43
N GLN A 19 -7.24 -47.88 12.56
CA GLN A 19 -8.00 -47.52 13.75
C GLN A 19 -7.22 -47.89 15.01
N CYS A 20 -7.39 -47.09 16.06
CA CYS A 20 -6.76 -47.35 17.35
C CYS A 20 -7.45 -48.53 18.07
N PRO A 21 -6.73 -49.59 18.49
CA PRO A 21 -7.32 -50.72 19.21
C PRO A 21 -7.77 -50.39 20.64
N HIS A 22 -7.34 -49.26 21.20
CA HIS A 22 -7.68 -48.87 22.57
C HIS A 22 -8.88 -47.94 22.69
N CYS A 23 -9.22 -47.20 21.64
CA CYS A 23 -10.33 -46.24 21.67
C CYS A 23 -11.20 -46.24 20.39
N GLY A 24 -10.83 -47.00 19.36
CA GLY A 24 -11.60 -47.13 18.12
C GLY A 24 -11.45 -45.98 17.12
N CYS A 25 -10.71 -44.91 17.46
CA CYS A 25 -10.63 -43.73 16.61
C CYS A 25 -9.86 -44.01 15.29
N PRO A 26 -10.35 -43.51 14.13
CA PRO A 26 -9.71 -43.71 12.85
C PRO A 26 -8.41 -42.90 12.75
N THR A 27 -7.35 -43.56 12.33
CA THR A 27 -6.00 -42.98 12.13
C THR A 27 -5.74 -42.84 10.64
N GLY A 28 -6.41 -41.86 10.04
CA GLY A 28 -6.23 -41.48 8.63
C GLY A 28 -5.10 -40.48 8.47
N LYS A 29 -4.08 -40.85 7.67
CA LYS A 29 -3.10 -39.89 7.14
C LYS A 29 -3.87 -39.07 6.11
N ARG A 30 -3.95 -37.75 6.30
CA ARG A 30 -4.47 -36.87 5.25
C ARG A 30 -3.36 -36.76 4.22
N ASP A 31 -3.60 -37.21 2.99
CA ASP A 31 -2.71 -36.95 1.86
C ASP A 31 -2.71 -35.44 1.64
N THR A 32 -1.88 -34.75 2.42
CA THR A 32 -1.72 -33.32 2.37
C THR A 32 -0.81 -33.08 1.19
N TYR A 33 -1.44 -32.84 0.04
CA TYR A 33 -0.74 -32.47 -1.17
C TYR A 33 0.19 -31.30 -0.82
N PRO A 34 1.50 -31.41 -1.10
CA PRO A 34 2.43 -30.46 -0.57
C PRO A 34 2.17 -29.10 -1.24
N THR A 35 2.23 -28.03 -0.46
CA THR A 35 1.83 -26.66 -0.87
C THR A 35 2.53 -26.18 -2.15
N TRP A 36 3.73 -26.70 -2.44
CA TRP A 36 4.49 -26.39 -3.66
C TRP A 36 3.85 -26.93 -4.94
N ALA A 37 3.04 -27.99 -4.88
CA ALA A 37 2.39 -28.55 -6.06
C ALA A 37 1.37 -27.58 -6.68
N TRP A 38 0.78 -26.70 -5.88
CA TRP A 38 -0.22 -25.73 -6.35
C TRP A 38 0.48 -24.56 -7.04
N VAL A 39 1.68 -24.20 -6.55
CA VAL A 39 2.57 -23.22 -7.18
C VAL A 39 3.03 -23.70 -8.57
N VAL A 40 3.39 -24.99 -8.70
CA VAL A 40 3.75 -25.59 -10.00
C VAL A 40 2.57 -25.61 -10.96
N ALA A 41 1.36 -25.95 -10.48
CA ALA A 41 0.15 -25.93 -11.31
C ALA A 41 -0.20 -24.51 -11.82
N ILE A 42 -0.02 -23.49 -10.98
CA ILE A 42 -0.24 -22.07 -11.37
C ILE A 42 0.84 -21.60 -12.35
N PHE A 43 2.11 -21.96 -12.14
CA PHE A 43 3.18 -21.60 -13.07
C PHE A 43 2.98 -22.22 -14.46
N PHE A 44 2.60 -23.50 -14.53
CA PHE A 44 2.33 -24.17 -15.80
C PHE A 44 1.08 -23.61 -16.51
N SER A 45 0.02 -23.25 -15.78
CA SER A 45 -1.18 -22.67 -16.40
C SER A 45 -0.94 -21.28 -16.98
N VAL A 46 -0.18 -20.42 -16.28
CA VAL A 46 0.22 -19.09 -16.79
C VAL A 46 1.16 -19.23 -18.00
N ALA A 47 2.11 -20.17 -17.96
CA ALA A 47 3.02 -20.44 -19.08
C ALA A 47 2.25 -20.89 -20.34
N ILE A 48 1.28 -21.80 -20.21
CA ILE A 48 0.45 -22.28 -21.33
C ILE A 48 -0.45 -21.17 -21.89
N ALA A 49 -1.02 -20.32 -21.03
CA ALA A 49 -1.80 -19.16 -21.48
C ALA A 49 -0.92 -18.14 -22.23
N SER A 50 0.31 -17.90 -21.78
CA SER A 50 1.27 -17.00 -22.43
C SER A 50 1.82 -17.52 -23.77
N TRP A 51 1.78 -18.84 -24.02
CA TRP A 51 2.10 -19.43 -25.33
C TRP A 51 0.91 -19.47 -26.31
N ARG A 52 -0.33 -19.30 -25.85
CA ARG A 52 -1.52 -19.28 -26.72
C ARG A 52 -1.94 -17.87 -27.16
N MET A 53 -1.28 -16.84 -26.67
CA MET A 53 -1.65 -15.44 -26.92
C MET A 53 -0.44 -14.61 -27.32
N TRP A 54 0.32 -15.09 -28.31
CA TRP A 54 1.27 -14.27 -29.08
C TRP A 54 0.81 -14.24 -30.54
N PRO A 55 -0.13 -13.36 -30.90
CA PRO A 55 -0.43 -13.09 -32.29
C PRO A 55 0.76 -12.34 -32.88
N SER A 56 1.45 -13.01 -33.81
CA SER A 56 2.42 -12.41 -34.70
C SER A 56 1.72 -11.34 -35.53
N SER A 57 2.04 -10.06 -35.29
CA SER A 57 1.48 -8.92 -36.00
C SER A 57 2.15 -8.73 -37.36
N SER A 58 1.37 -8.68 -38.44
CA SER A 58 1.69 -7.81 -39.59
C SER A 58 0.48 -7.53 -40.50
N GLU A 59 0.35 -6.23 -40.79
CA GLU A 59 -0.29 -5.57 -41.94
C GLU A 59 -1.74 -5.04 -41.86
N ALA A 60 -1.81 -3.77 -42.26
CA ALA A 60 -2.91 -2.83 -42.25
C ALA A 60 -3.73 -2.90 -43.54
N LYS A 61 -5.00 -2.41 -43.51
CA LYS A 61 -5.56 -1.54 -44.57
C LYS A 61 -6.69 -0.64 -44.05
N LYS A 62 -6.73 0.52 -44.70
CA LYS A 62 -7.54 1.73 -44.50
C LYS A 62 -9.04 1.52 -44.74
N ALA A 63 -9.88 2.40 -44.17
CA ALA A 63 -10.80 3.26 -44.95
C ALA A 63 -11.45 4.35 -44.06
N ASN A 64 -11.46 5.58 -44.59
CA ASN A 64 -12.27 6.73 -44.17
C ASN A 64 -13.76 6.41 -44.21
N THR A 65 -14.59 7.17 -43.48
CA THR A 65 -15.59 8.11 -44.04
C THR A 65 -16.34 8.85 -42.92
N ASP A 66 -16.30 10.18 -43.07
CA ASP A 66 -17.18 11.28 -42.67
C ASP A 66 -18.46 11.09 -41.82
N THR A 67 -18.74 12.19 -41.10
CA THR A 67 -20.05 12.88 -40.91
C THR A 67 -20.39 13.09 -39.42
N THR A 68 -20.09 14.27 -38.86
CA THR A 68 -21.00 15.43 -38.64
C THR A 68 -21.99 15.14 -37.50
N ALA A 69 -21.73 15.60 -36.27
CA ALA A 69 -22.00 16.92 -35.68
C ALA A 69 -23.37 17.00 -34.99
N GLU A 70 -23.36 17.35 -33.70
CA GLU A 70 -24.36 18.16 -32.98
C GLU A 70 -23.79 18.40 -31.57
N THR A 71 -23.26 19.58 -31.26
CA THR A 71 -23.95 20.83 -30.90
C THR A 71 -24.91 20.65 -29.73
N SER A 72 -24.53 21.21 -28.57
CA SER A 72 -25.47 21.79 -27.61
C SER A 72 -24.73 22.82 -26.75
N ALA A 73 -25.16 24.07 -26.88
CA ALA A 73 -24.65 25.24 -26.20
C ALA A 73 -25.53 25.64 -25.01
N ALA A 74 -24.86 26.09 -23.95
CA ALA A 74 -25.16 27.26 -23.09
C ALA A 74 -26.26 27.27 -21.99
N HIS A 75 -25.82 27.93 -20.88
CA HIS A 75 -26.49 28.63 -19.76
C HIS A 75 -26.79 27.79 -18.49
N GLN A 76 -26.14 27.95 -17.32
CA GLN A 76 -25.76 29.08 -16.41
C GLN A 76 -26.99 29.87 -15.89
N GLN A 77 -27.21 30.18 -14.60
CA GLN A 77 -26.39 30.59 -13.41
C GLN A 77 -27.15 30.32 -12.07
N PRO A 78 -26.81 30.82 -10.82
CA PRO A 78 -25.54 31.10 -10.08
C PRO A 78 -25.46 30.58 -8.59
N GLN A 79 -24.22 30.25 -8.11
CA GLN A 79 -23.54 30.37 -6.76
C GLN A 79 -24.23 30.09 -5.38
N PRO A 80 -23.50 29.70 -4.28
CA PRO A 80 -22.10 30.05 -3.91
C PRO A 80 -21.17 28.91 -3.41
N ALA A 81 -19.91 29.28 -3.17
CA ALA A 81 -18.71 28.44 -3.07
C ALA A 81 -18.39 27.89 -1.66
N ILE A 82 -18.12 26.57 -1.60
CA ILE A 82 -17.23 25.92 -0.62
C ILE A 82 -16.43 24.87 -1.40
N GLN A 83 -15.10 25.03 -1.49
CA GLN A 83 -14.25 24.09 -2.20
C GLN A 83 -13.98 22.85 -1.35
N ASN A 84 -14.90 21.89 -1.45
CA ASN A 84 -14.60 20.48 -1.26
C ASN A 84 -14.03 19.95 -2.58
N LYS A 85 -12.83 19.36 -2.55
CA LYS A 85 -12.41 18.47 -3.64
C LYS A 85 -11.96 17.13 -3.07
N ASN A 86 -12.97 16.28 -2.86
CA ASN A 86 -12.82 14.85 -3.03
C ASN A 86 -12.52 14.59 -4.52
N GLU A 87 -11.33 14.10 -4.83
CA GLU A 87 -11.11 13.32 -6.05
C GLU A 87 -9.87 12.42 -5.88
N GLN A 88 -10.11 11.12 -5.80
CA GLN A 88 -9.17 10.06 -6.17
C GLN A 88 -9.85 9.17 -7.22
N PRO A 89 -9.12 8.41 -8.07
CA PRO A 89 -7.72 8.56 -8.49
C PRO A 89 -7.64 8.63 -10.02
N LYS A 90 -6.93 9.62 -10.59
CA LYS A 90 -6.59 9.60 -12.03
C LYS A 90 -5.14 9.17 -12.17
N SER A 91 -4.96 7.96 -12.70
CA SER A 91 -3.73 7.41 -13.26
C SER A 91 -2.90 8.52 -13.92
N ALA A 92 -1.82 8.92 -13.26
CA ALA A 92 -0.90 9.90 -13.79
C ALA A 92 0.06 9.19 -14.74
N LYS A 93 -0.25 9.27 -16.03
CA LYS A 93 0.79 9.28 -17.07
C LYS A 93 1.90 10.22 -16.61
N GLU A 94 3.13 9.73 -16.69
CA GLU A 94 4.38 10.41 -16.38
C GLU A 94 4.39 11.84 -16.96
N THR A 95 3.98 12.80 -16.13
CA THR A 95 3.96 14.21 -16.48
C THR A 95 5.10 14.82 -15.70
N GLU A 96 6.10 15.32 -16.42
CA GLU A 96 7.23 15.99 -15.82
C GLU A 96 6.74 17.25 -15.09
N CYS A 97 6.93 17.29 -13.77
CA CYS A 97 6.50 18.43 -12.97
C CYS A 97 7.34 19.66 -13.31
N LYS A 98 6.69 20.82 -13.47
CA LYS A 98 7.41 22.10 -13.61
C LYS A 98 8.13 22.44 -12.30
N LYS A 99 9.27 23.13 -12.40
CA LYS A 99 10.16 23.46 -11.26
C LYS A 99 9.46 24.19 -10.08
N ASN A 100 8.42 24.98 -10.36
CA ASN A 100 7.69 25.76 -9.35
C ASN A 100 6.24 25.27 -9.16
N ASP A 101 5.88 24.12 -9.74
CA ASP A 101 4.59 23.49 -9.53
C ASP A 101 4.70 22.56 -8.32
N PHE A 102 4.63 23.16 -7.13
CA PHE A 102 4.85 22.44 -5.89
C PHE A 102 3.71 21.46 -5.56
N ASP A 103 2.51 21.66 -6.08
CA ASP A 103 1.43 20.67 -5.99
C ASP A 103 1.81 19.38 -6.75
N CYS A 104 2.31 19.53 -7.98
CA CYS A 104 2.81 18.39 -8.77
C CYS A 104 4.01 17.74 -8.09
N LEU A 105 5.00 18.53 -7.65
CA LEU A 105 6.20 17.99 -7.01
C LEU A 105 5.86 17.29 -5.68
N SER A 106 4.97 17.87 -4.89
CA SER A 106 4.53 17.32 -3.60
C SER A 106 3.84 15.98 -3.79
N SER A 107 2.90 15.88 -4.74
CA SER A 107 2.24 14.62 -5.06
C SER A 107 3.21 13.57 -5.64
N LYS A 108 4.10 13.97 -6.56
CA LYS A 108 5.12 13.09 -7.16
C LYS A 108 6.06 12.45 -6.14
N TYR A 109 6.54 13.23 -5.17
CA TYR A 109 7.51 12.76 -4.18
C TYR A 109 6.87 12.32 -2.85
N SER A 110 5.54 12.44 -2.70
CA SER A 110 4.81 12.12 -1.47
C SER A 110 5.08 10.70 -0.97
N SER A 111 5.06 9.70 -1.85
CA SER A 111 5.26 8.30 -1.50
C SER A 111 6.67 8.05 -0.94
N GLU A 112 7.69 8.61 -1.58
CA GLU A 112 9.08 8.50 -1.15
C GLU A 112 9.32 9.23 0.18
N ALA A 113 8.76 10.44 0.32
CA ALA A 113 8.80 11.20 1.56
C ALA A 113 8.08 10.46 2.71
N ILE A 114 6.93 9.82 2.45
CA ILE A 114 6.19 9.04 3.45
C ILE A 114 7.06 7.91 4.00
N GLN A 115 7.76 7.15 3.14
CA GLN A 115 8.57 6.02 3.58
C GLN A 115 9.71 6.48 4.50
N GLN A 116 10.46 7.51 4.09
CA GLN A 116 11.58 8.03 4.89
C GLN A 116 11.09 8.68 6.19
N CYS A 117 10.03 9.47 6.11
CA CYS A 117 9.48 10.16 7.27
C CYS A 117 8.89 9.18 8.30
N LYS A 118 8.21 8.11 7.87
CA LYS A 118 7.73 7.06 8.78
C LYS A 118 8.86 6.46 9.60
N GLN A 119 10.01 6.18 8.99
CA GLN A 119 11.16 5.64 9.72
C GLN A 119 11.67 6.62 10.78
N LEU A 120 11.80 7.91 10.44
CA LEU A 120 12.22 8.94 11.40
C LEU A 120 11.22 9.13 12.56
N ILE A 121 9.92 9.02 12.28
CA ILE A 121 8.88 9.06 13.32
C ILE A 121 8.99 7.86 14.25
N ILE A 122 9.22 6.66 13.71
CA ILE A 122 9.40 5.43 14.49
C ILE A 122 10.66 5.53 15.36
N GLU A 123 11.77 6.03 14.79
CA GLU A 123 13.00 6.28 15.54
C GLU A 123 12.78 7.27 16.68
N ALA A 124 12.02 8.35 16.43
CA ALA A 124 11.67 9.33 17.45
C ALA A 124 10.77 8.80 18.57
N ALA A 125 9.99 7.74 18.32
CA ALA A 125 9.21 7.07 19.36
C ALA A 125 10.12 6.34 20.36
N GLY A 126 11.31 5.89 19.92
CA GLY A 126 12.22 5.09 20.73
C GLY A 126 11.55 3.79 21.19
N SER A 127 11.51 3.56 22.50
CA SER A 127 10.83 2.40 23.11
C SER A 127 9.33 2.59 23.32
N ASN A 128 8.80 3.80 23.10
CA ASN A 128 7.40 4.08 23.35
C ASN A 128 6.52 3.41 22.28
N PRO A 129 5.38 2.79 22.67
CA PRO A 129 4.40 2.31 21.71
C PRO A 129 3.89 3.46 20.84
N TYR A 130 3.79 3.23 19.54
CA TYR A 130 3.28 4.21 18.58
C TYR A 130 2.17 3.62 17.71
N GLU A 131 1.22 4.46 17.34
CA GLU A 131 0.12 4.11 16.44
C GLU A 131 0.01 5.19 15.36
N PHE A 132 0.07 4.78 14.09
CA PHE A 132 -0.25 5.66 12.96
C PHE A 132 -1.74 5.63 12.68
N HIS A 133 -2.31 6.79 12.36
CA HIS A 133 -3.73 6.96 12.05
C HIS A 133 -3.91 7.24 10.56
N GLY A 134 -4.74 6.46 9.84
CA GLY A 134 -5.00 6.68 8.42
C GLY A 134 -5.46 5.41 7.68
N GLY A 135 -5.86 5.56 6.42
CA GLY A 135 -6.28 4.45 5.57
C GLY A 135 -5.16 3.43 5.28
N TRP A 136 -5.47 2.36 4.53
CA TRP A 136 -4.57 1.22 4.29
C TRP A 136 -3.16 1.61 3.78
N PHE A 137 -3.03 2.64 2.97
CA PHE A 137 -1.72 3.11 2.48
C PHE A 137 -1.03 4.14 3.41
N GLY A 138 -1.70 4.54 4.49
CA GLY A 138 -1.18 5.40 5.54
C GLY A 138 -0.67 6.73 5.00
N GLU A 139 -1.58 7.54 4.46
CA GLU A 139 -1.33 8.95 4.16
C GLU A 139 -1.08 9.70 5.48
N ILE A 140 0.19 9.77 5.88
CA ILE A 140 0.59 10.41 7.14
C ILE A 140 0.74 11.93 7.03
N PHE A 141 0.68 12.50 5.83
CA PHE A 141 0.75 13.94 5.65
C PHE A 141 -0.65 14.53 5.46
N ASP A 142 -0.88 15.68 6.07
CA ASP A 142 -2.14 16.42 5.97
C ASP A 142 -1.98 17.65 5.08
N THR A 143 -0.79 18.24 5.09
CA THR A 143 -0.47 19.40 4.26
C THR A 143 1.03 19.43 3.93
N TYR A 144 1.41 20.38 3.08
CA TYR A 144 2.80 20.63 2.75
C TYR A 144 3.02 22.14 2.59
N SER A 145 4.27 22.57 2.76
CA SER A 145 4.70 23.95 2.54
C SER A 145 6.01 23.98 1.76
N TYR A 146 6.28 25.11 1.12
CA TYR A 146 7.46 25.29 0.28
C TYR A 146 7.91 26.74 0.29
N ARG A 147 9.17 26.97 -0.10
CA ARG A 147 9.68 28.32 -0.36
C ARG A 147 10.04 28.44 -1.84
N LYS A 148 9.79 29.63 -2.41
CA LYS A 148 10.18 29.91 -3.80
C LYS A 148 11.69 29.73 -3.96
N ASN A 149 12.10 29.07 -5.04
CA ASN A 149 13.49 28.76 -5.36
C ASN A 149 14.21 27.81 -4.36
N ASP A 150 13.49 27.19 -3.43
CA ASP A 150 14.01 26.18 -2.51
C ASP A 150 13.62 24.79 -3.04
N PRO A 151 14.56 23.85 -3.26
CA PRO A 151 14.23 22.49 -3.70
C PRO A 151 13.59 21.63 -2.61
N VAL A 152 13.32 22.20 -1.43
CA VAL A 152 12.78 21.50 -0.26
C VAL A 152 11.26 21.67 -0.14
N ILE A 153 10.56 20.54 -0.06
CA ILE A 153 9.14 20.47 0.28
C ILE A 153 9.03 20.02 1.73
N ARG A 154 8.35 20.81 2.57
CA ARG A 154 8.09 20.45 3.98
C ARG A 154 6.72 19.83 4.09
N TYR A 155 6.67 18.52 4.25
CA TYR A 155 5.45 17.80 4.54
C TYR A 155 5.13 17.87 6.03
N ILE A 156 3.86 18.08 6.36
CA ILE A 156 3.39 18.26 7.74
C ILE A 156 2.29 17.24 7.98
N GLY A 157 2.34 16.56 9.12
CA GLY A 157 1.31 15.62 9.52
C GLY A 157 1.12 15.56 11.03
N ASP A 158 -0.03 15.05 11.44
CA ASP A 158 -0.35 14.81 12.86
C ASP A 158 -0.93 13.41 13.14
N LYS A 159 -0.77 12.52 12.17
CA LYS A 159 -1.37 11.18 12.12
C LYS A 159 -0.54 10.13 12.87
N VAL A 160 0.03 10.49 14.01
CA VAL A 160 0.71 9.55 14.90
C VAL A 160 0.43 9.86 16.36
N THR A 161 0.33 8.81 17.16
CA THR A 161 0.18 8.89 18.61
C THR A 161 1.27 8.07 19.26
N PHE A 162 1.96 8.67 20.24
CA PHE A 162 2.92 7.98 21.09
C PHE A 162 2.27 7.70 22.44
N THR A 163 2.54 6.54 23.01
CA THR A 163 2.09 6.16 24.35
C THR A 163 3.27 6.28 25.30
N ASN A 164 3.17 7.13 26.31
CA ASN A 164 4.24 7.24 27.32
C ASN A 164 4.18 6.07 28.32
N ASP A 165 5.15 6.02 29.24
CA ASP A 165 5.26 4.97 30.26
C ASP A 165 4.03 4.86 31.20
N PHE A 166 3.22 5.92 31.28
CA PHE A 166 1.99 5.95 32.06
C PHE A 166 0.75 5.49 31.27
N GLY A 167 0.94 5.01 30.03
CA GLY A 167 -0.16 4.58 29.15
C GLY A 167 -0.95 5.74 28.54
N VAL A 168 -0.47 6.99 28.67
CA VAL A 168 -1.14 8.16 28.11
C VAL A 168 -0.78 8.30 26.63
N LYS A 169 -1.82 8.27 25.79
CA LYS A 169 -1.72 8.50 24.35
C LYS A 169 -1.59 9.99 24.04
N ILE A 170 -0.47 10.38 23.45
CA ILE A 170 -0.13 11.76 23.08
C ILE A 170 -0.08 11.86 21.56
N LYS A 171 -0.95 12.68 20.99
CA LYS A 171 -0.91 13.01 19.55
C LYS A 171 0.33 13.85 19.26
N MET A 172 1.11 13.44 18.27
CA MET A 172 2.32 14.17 17.87
C MET A 172 2.08 14.86 16.53
N LYS A 173 2.68 16.03 16.36
CA LYS A 173 2.77 16.74 15.08
C LYS A 173 4.21 16.68 14.59
N TYR A 174 4.40 16.50 13.30
CA TYR A 174 5.72 16.38 12.70
C TYR A 174 5.82 17.10 11.36
N GLU A 175 7.06 17.45 11.03
CA GLU A 175 7.45 18.15 9.82
C GLU A 175 8.66 17.43 9.21
N CYS A 176 8.52 17.03 7.95
CA CYS A 176 9.51 16.29 7.19
C CYS A 176 9.91 17.11 5.96
N ALA A 177 11.13 17.65 5.97
CA ALA A 177 11.67 18.48 4.89
C ALA A 177 12.36 17.59 3.85
N PHE A 178 11.70 17.36 2.72
CA PHE A 178 12.19 16.52 1.63
C PHE A 178 12.86 17.37 0.54
N ASP A 179 14.14 17.12 0.28
CA ASP A 179 14.88 17.74 -0.82
C ASP A 179 14.62 16.96 -2.12
N THR A 180 13.96 17.61 -3.07
CA THR A 180 13.56 17.01 -4.36
C THR A 180 14.73 16.66 -5.28
N GLN A 181 15.90 17.28 -5.09
CA GLN A 181 17.10 17.00 -5.88
C GLN A 181 17.87 15.82 -5.27
N LYS A 182 18.03 15.83 -3.95
CA LYS A 182 18.73 14.76 -3.22
C LYS A 182 17.84 13.53 -2.95
N LYS A 183 16.53 13.66 -3.17
CA LYS A 183 15.49 12.66 -2.90
C LYS A 183 15.57 12.11 -1.47
N LYS A 184 15.75 13.01 -0.50
CA LYS A 184 15.88 12.62 0.91
C LYS A 184 15.32 13.64 1.87
N ILE A 185 14.94 13.17 3.06
CA ILE A 185 14.68 14.06 4.19
C ILE A 185 15.98 14.71 4.64
N VAL A 186 16.02 16.04 4.63
CA VAL A 186 17.17 16.85 5.04
C VAL A 186 16.99 17.50 6.41
N ASP A 187 15.76 17.56 6.90
CA ASP A 187 15.40 18.13 8.21
C ASP A 187 14.09 17.47 8.69
N PHE A 188 14.04 17.14 9.98
CA PHE A 188 12.92 16.43 10.60
C PHE A 188 12.67 17.02 11.99
N ASN A 189 11.42 17.39 12.24
CA ASN A 189 10.98 17.89 13.53
C ASN A 189 9.72 17.16 13.95
N ILE A 190 9.63 16.78 15.22
CA ILE A 190 8.44 16.18 15.82
C ILE A 190 8.23 16.80 17.20
N TYR A 191 6.99 17.18 17.48
CA TYR A 191 6.65 17.91 18.69
C TYR A 191 5.24 17.59 19.16
N ARG A 192 5.03 17.79 20.46
CA ARG A 192 3.70 17.75 21.07
C ARG A 192 3.04 19.12 20.83
N PRO A 193 1.87 19.19 20.17
CA PRO A 193 1.15 20.46 20.04
C PRO A 193 0.75 20.97 21.43
N ALA A 194 0.75 22.30 21.60
CA ALA A 194 0.22 22.93 22.81
C ALA A 194 -1.27 22.59 22.95
N ALA A 195 -1.70 22.32 24.18
CA ALA A 195 -3.10 22.04 24.52
C ALA A 195 -3.95 23.31 24.50
#